data_AF-A0A9E0HZT6-F1
#
_entry.id   AF-A0A9E0HZT6-F1
#
_cell.length_a   1.000
_cell.length_b   1.000
_cell.length_c   1.000
_cell.angle_alpha   90.00
_cell.angle_beta   90.00
_cell.angle_gamma   90.00
#
_symmetry.space_group_name_H-M   'P 1'
#
loop_
_entity.id
_entity.type
_entity.pdbx_description
1 polymer ?
#
loop_
_entity_poly.entity_id
_entity_poly.type
_entity_poly.pdbx_seq_one_letter_code
_entity_poly.pdbx_strand_id
1 'polypeptide(L)'
;MTTLSMTHVPSSRSHPASSFDVVGAFALLETSRKMALFDQLMANRMNAYRNTIHALWPQAGDDDIRKLEMVLRHRLEKLQRFS
;
A
#
# COMPACT_ATOMS: atom_id res chain seq x y z
N MET A 1 -9.09 4.81 51.94
CA MET A 1 -9.38 3.71 51.01
C MET A 1 -9.01 4.18 49.61
N THR A 2 -8.07 3.46 49.01
CA THR A 2 -7.45 3.58 47.68
C THR A 2 -8.51 3.55 46.55
N THR A 3 -8.38 4.29 45.44
CA THR A 3 -7.72 3.84 44.20
C THR A 3 -7.94 4.92 43.10
N LEU A 4 -6.89 5.45 42.48
CA LEU A 4 -6.27 5.05 41.19
C LEU A 4 -6.69 5.96 40.02
N SER A 5 -5.76 6.85 39.68
CA SER A 5 -5.19 7.00 38.33
C SER A 5 -6.18 6.98 37.17
N MET A 6 -6.55 8.16 36.69
CA MET A 6 -7.10 8.35 35.35
C MET A 6 -5.97 8.05 34.34
N THR A 7 -5.84 6.78 34.02
CA THR A 7 -4.88 6.21 33.09
C THR A 7 -5.07 6.88 31.73
N HIS A 8 -4.04 7.63 31.34
CA HIS A 8 -3.76 8.03 29.98
C HIS A 8 -3.78 6.80 29.07
N VAL A 9 -4.91 6.56 28.41
CA VAL A 9 -4.99 5.54 27.35
C VAL A 9 -4.19 6.06 26.14
N PRO A 10 -3.16 5.33 25.69
CA PRO A 10 -2.36 5.73 24.56
C PRO A 10 -3.18 5.59 23.27
N SER A 11 -3.23 6.68 22.51
CA SER A 11 -3.29 6.75 21.05
C SER A 11 -3.44 5.42 20.31
N SER A 12 -4.66 4.95 20.11
CA SER A 12 -4.98 4.11 18.94
C SER A 12 -5.59 5.01 17.86
N ARG A 13 -4.67 5.82 17.31
CA ARG A 13 -4.53 6.18 15.90
C ARG A 13 -5.80 5.93 15.07
N SER A 14 -6.57 6.99 14.88
CA SER A 14 -7.22 7.32 13.61
C SER A 14 -7.91 6.16 12.88
N HIS A 15 -9.19 5.91 13.17
CA HIS A 15 -10.07 5.51 12.07
C HIS A 15 -10.40 6.79 11.29
N PRO A 16 -10.09 6.85 9.98
CA PRO A 16 -11.10 7.43 9.12
C PRO A 16 -11.25 6.66 7.81
N ALA A 17 -12.51 6.36 7.53
CA ALA A 17 -13.06 6.03 6.22
C ALA A 17 -12.61 4.71 5.59
N SER A 18 -13.54 4.12 4.86
CA SER A 18 -13.38 2.95 4.02
C SER A 18 -12.46 3.28 2.82
N SER A 19 -11.18 3.58 3.08
CA SER A 19 -10.18 3.72 2.04
C SER A 19 -9.82 2.32 1.54
N PHE A 20 -9.95 2.11 0.24
CA PHE A 20 -9.68 0.85 -0.42
C PHE A 20 -8.26 0.37 -0.06
N ASP A 21 -8.13 -0.81 0.56
CA ASP A 21 -6.82 -1.31 0.93
C ASP A 21 -6.10 -1.90 -0.28
N VAL A 22 -5.49 -1.01 -1.08
CA VAL A 22 -4.75 -1.36 -2.30
C VAL A 22 -3.58 -2.30 -2.03
N VAL A 23 -2.98 -2.25 -0.84
CA VAL A 23 -1.85 -3.11 -0.45
C VAL A 23 -2.31 -4.54 -0.21
N GLY A 24 -3.43 -4.72 0.49
CA GLY A 24 -4.07 -6.02 0.72
C GLY A 24 -4.67 -6.58 -0.55
N ALA A 25 -5.34 -5.75 -1.36
CA ALA A 25 -5.82 -6.17 -2.68
C ALA A 25 -4.67 -6.59 -3.59
N PHE A 26 -3.55 -5.85 -3.57
CA PHE A 26 -2.32 -6.26 -4.25
C PHE A 26 -1.80 -7.58 -3.70
N ALA A 27 -1.81 -7.82 -2.39
CA ALA A 27 -1.39 -9.10 -1.82
C ALA A 27 -2.26 -10.28 -2.29
N LEU A 28 -3.54 -10.06 -2.54
CA LEU A 28 -4.48 -11.05 -3.08
C LEU A 28 -4.38 -11.23 -4.60
N LEU A 29 -3.69 -10.34 -5.31
CA LEU A 29 -3.55 -10.38 -6.76
C LEU A 29 -2.73 -11.59 -7.22
N GLU A 30 -3.04 -12.10 -8.41
CA GLU A 30 -2.26 -13.15 -9.07
C GLU A 30 -0.80 -12.72 -9.27
N THR A 31 0.12 -13.68 -9.12
CA THR A 31 1.57 -13.44 -9.28
C THR A 31 1.90 -12.80 -10.62
N SER A 32 1.26 -13.22 -11.72
CA SER A 32 1.46 -12.62 -13.05
C SER A 32 1.12 -11.13 -13.09
N ARG A 33 0.03 -10.73 -12.42
CA ARG A 33 -0.41 -9.33 -12.36
C ARG A 33 0.49 -8.49 -11.44
N LYS A 34 0.95 -9.07 -10.33
CA LYS A 34 1.95 -8.43 -9.46
C LYS A 34 3.25 -8.17 -10.20
N MET A 35 3.73 -9.17 -10.95
CA MET A 35 4.93 -9.04 -11.78
C MET A 35 4.76 -7.98 -12.86
N ALA A 36 3.60 -7.91 -13.52
CA ALA A 36 3.32 -6.86 -14.51
C ALA A 36 3.32 -5.45 -13.87
N LEU A 37 2.74 -5.28 -12.69
CA LEU A 37 2.79 -4.01 -11.95
C LEU A 37 4.22 -3.65 -11.53
N PHE A 38 4.99 -4.63 -11.05
CA PHE A 38 6.40 -4.45 -10.72
C PHE A 38 7.24 -4.06 -11.92
N ASP A 39 7.07 -4.76 -13.05
CA ASP A 39 7.77 -4.47 -14.30
C ASP A 39 7.44 -3.06 -14.81
N GLN A 40 6.16 -2.68 -14.81
CA GLN A 40 5.74 -1.32 -15.17
C GLN A 40 6.34 -0.25 -14.26
N LEU A 41 6.42 -0.54 -12.95
CA LEU A 41 7.04 0.35 -11.98
C LEU A 41 8.56 0.46 -12.20
N MET A 42 9.24 -0.66 -12.45
CA MET A 42 10.69 -0.70 -12.74
C MET A 42 11.04 -0.04 -14.07
N ALA A 43 10.19 -0.19 -15.08
CA ALA A 43 10.31 0.47 -16.38
C ALA A 43 10.00 1.99 -16.32
N ASN A 44 9.79 2.54 -15.12
CA ASN A 44 9.43 3.93 -14.86
C ASN A 44 8.19 4.39 -15.66
N ARG A 45 7.28 3.46 -15.99
CA ARG A 45 6.06 3.74 -16.76
C ARG A 45 4.90 4.05 -15.80
N MET A 46 5.01 5.15 -15.06
CA MET A 46 3.97 5.59 -14.10
C MET A 46 2.57 5.68 -14.73
N ASN A 47 2.47 6.12 -15.99
CA ASN A 47 1.19 6.16 -16.71
C ASN A 47 0.59 4.76 -16.92
N ALA A 48 1.42 3.77 -17.29
CA ALA A 48 0.97 2.39 -17.47
C ALA A 48 0.60 1.74 -16.14
N TYR A 49 1.44 1.93 -15.11
CA TYR A 49 1.18 1.47 -13.75
C TYR A 49 -0.15 2.02 -13.20
N ARG A 50 -0.37 3.33 -13.35
CA ARG A 50 -1.59 4.00 -12.92
C ARG A 50 -2.82 3.51 -13.69
N ASN A 51 -2.70 3.31 -15.00
CA ASN A 51 -3.78 2.76 -15.83
C ASN A 51 -4.11 1.30 -15.43
N THR A 52 -3.10 0.47 -15.15
CA THR A 52 -3.29 -0.90 -14.67
C THR A 52 -3.97 -0.92 -13.31
N ILE A 53 -3.58 -0.04 -12.38
CA ILE A 53 -4.23 0.05 -11.07
C ILE A 53 -5.68 0.50 -11.20
N HIS A 54 -5.98 1.51 -12.01
CA HIS A 54 -7.37 1.91 -12.27
C HIS A 54 -8.17 0.81 -12.98
N ALA A 55 -7.55 0.01 -13.85
CA ALA A 55 -8.19 -1.10 -14.53
C ALA A 55 -8.49 -2.28 -13.58
N LEU A 56 -7.61 -2.54 -12.62
CA LEU A 56 -7.78 -3.58 -11.60
C LEU A 56 -8.73 -3.12 -10.49
N TRP A 57 -8.60 -1.86 -10.09
CA TRP A 57 -9.31 -1.24 -8.98
C TRP A 57 -9.74 0.17 -9.39
N PRO A 58 -10.90 0.29 -10.04
CA PRO A 58 -11.43 1.61 -10.42
C PRO A 58 -11.74 2.49 -9.20
N GLN A 59 -11.89 1.88 -8.02
CA GLN A 59 -12.06 2.52 -6.73
C GLN A 59 -10.76 2.97 -6.05
N ALA A 60 -9.59 2.59 -6.58
CA ALA A 60 -8.30 3.06 -6.05
C ALA A 60 -8.08 4.52 -6.45
N GLY A 61 -7.82 5.37 -5.46
CA GLY A 61 -7.51 6.78 -5.67
C GLY A 61 -6.04 7.02 -6.01
N ASP A 62 -5.68 8.27 -6.32
CA ASP A 62 -4.27 8.66 -6.51
C ASP A 62 -3.42 8.37 -5.26
N ASP A 63 -4.02 8.51 -4.07
CA ASP A 63 -3.38 8.20 -2.79
C ASP A 63 -3.02 6.71 -2.69
N ASP A 64 -3.94 5.82 -3.09
CA ASP A 64 -3.72 4.38 -3.13
C ASP A 64 -2.61 3.99 -4.12
N ILE A 65 -2.61 4.60 -5.30
CA ILE A 65 -1.58 4.38 -6.32
C ILE A 65 -0.20 4.74 -5.77
N ARG A 66 -0.07 5.91 -5.13
CA ARG A 66 1.18 6.37 -4.50
C ARG A 66 1.59 5.48 -3.33
N LYS A 67 0.64 5.05 -2.51
CA LYS A 67 0.88 4.17 -1.36
C LYS A 67 1.41 2.82 -1.83
N LEU A 68 0.80 2.22 -2.84
CA LEU A 68 1.27 0.97 -3.41
C LEU A 68 2.66 1.14 -4.04
N GLU A 69 2.90 2.24 -4.75
CA GLU A 69 4.22 2.55 -5.32
C GLU A 69 5.29 2.63 -4.22
N MET A 70 5.03 3.36 -3.14
CA MET A 70 5.97 3.52 -2.03
C MET A 70 6.28 2.17 -1.38
N VAL A 71 5.27 1.32 -1.17
CA VAL A 71 5.46 -0.04 -0.61
C VAL A 71 6.29 -0.91 -1.55
N LEU A 72 6.02 -0.88 -2.85
CA LEU A 72 6.75 -1.66 -3.84
C LEU A 72 8.21 -1.21 -3.95
N ARG A 73 8.47 0.10 -4.01
CA ARG A 73 9.83 0.67 -3.99
C ARG A 73 10.58 0.30 -2.72
N HIS A 74 9.93 0.41 -1.55
CA HIS A 74 10.56 0.04 -0.29
C HIS A 74 10.88 -1.45 -0.21
N ARG A 75 9.99 -2.32 -0.74
CA ARG A 75 10.26 -3.76 -0.85
C ARG A 75 11.42 -4.06 -1.81
N LEU A 76 11.49 -3.36 -2.95
CA LEU A 76 12.57 -3.50 -3.92
C LEU A 76 13.91 -3.08 -3.33
N GLU A 77 13.96 -1.94 -2.64
CA GLU A 77 15.18 -1.46 -1.96
C GLU A 77 15.66 -2.47 -0.92
N LYS A 78 14.74 -3.05 -0.14
CA LYS A 78 15.07 -4.12 0.80
C LYS A 78 15.62 -5.35 0.10
N LEU A 79 15.00 -5.79 -1.01
CA LEU A 79 15.47 -6.94 -1.78
C LEU A 79 16.86 -6.71 -2.38
N GLN A 80 17.12 -5.52 -2.94
CA GLN A 80 18.42 -5.18 -3.50
C GLN A 80 19.53 -5.11 -2.44
N ARG A 81 19.20 -4.75 -1.20
CA ARG A 81 20.18 -4.72 -0.11
C ARG A 81 20.63 -6.12 0.36
N PHE A 82 19.95 -7.18 -0.08
CA PHE A 82 20.29 -8.58 0.22
C PHE A 82 20.82 -9.36 -1.01
N SER A 83 21.02 -8.72 -2.16
CA SER A 83 21.79 -9.25 -3.30
C SER A 83 23.19 -8.66 -3.32
#